data_AF-A0A7D7ZTB1-F1
#
_entry.id   AF-A0A7D7ZTB1-F1
#
_cell.length_a   1.000
_cell.length_b   1.000
_cell.length_c   1.000
_cell.angle_alpha   90.00
_cell.angle_beta   90.00
_cell.angle_gamma   90.00
#
_symmetry.space_group_name_H-M   'P 1'
#
loop_
_entity.id
_entity.type
_entity.pdbx_description
1 polymer ?
#
loop_
_entity_poly.entity_id
_entity_poly.type
_entity_poly.pdbx_seq_one_letter_code
_entity_poly.pdbx_strand_id
1 'polypeptide(L)' 'MPGVQVSKSDLAHIFGVDQPTIDHWIQRGLPYIRKRLAGIPVANNERELVFDTADVINWRLSISNLEQEW' A
#
# COMPACT_ATOMS: atom_id res chain seq x y z
N MET A 1 -2.08 -4.19 16.03
CA MET A 1 -1.21 -3.00 16.18
C MET A 1 -1.80 -1.90 15.32
N PRO A 2 -1.87 -0.64 15.76
CA PRO A 2 -2.30 0.44 14.87
C PRO A 2 -1.31 0.54 13.71
N GLY A 3 -1.81 0.54 12.47
CA GLY A 3 -0.96 0.71 11.30
C GLY A 3 -0.47 2.15 11.16
N VAL A 4 0.62 2.31 10.42
CA VAL A 4 1.15 3.62 10.07
C VAL A 4 0.65 3.94 8.67
N GLN A 5 0.08 5.14 8.52
CA GLN A 5 -0.30 5.66 7.21
C GLN A 5 0.95 6.13 6.48
N VAL A 6 1.24 5.49 5.35
CA VAL A 6 2.47 5.70 4.56
C VAL A 6 2.13 5.98 3.10
N SER A 7 3.02 6.69 2.42
CA SER A 7 2.93 6.90 0.97
C SER A 7 3.28 5.61 0.21
N LYS A 8 2.98 5.56 -1.09
CA LYS A 8 3.42 4.46 -1.97
C LYS A 8 4.95 4.24 -1.92
N SER A 9 5.72 5.33 -1.92
CA SER A 9 7.18 5.30 -1.89
C SER A 9 7.71 4.77 -0.56
N ASP A 10 7.11 5.22 0.55
CA ASP A 10 7.45 4.71 1.88
C ASP A 10 7.05 3.24 2.03
N LEU A 11 5.89 2.84 1.50
CA LEU A 11 5.46 1.44 1.51
C LEU A 11 6.46 0.55 0.75
N ALA A 12 6.88 0.96 -0.44
CA ALA A 12 7.90 0.28 -1.23
C ALA A 12 9.20 0.09 -0.42
N HIS A 13 9.65 1.16 0.26
CA HIS A 13 10.84 1.12 1.12
C HIS A 13 10.64 0.17 2.31
N ILE A 14 9.55 0.29 3.07
CA ILE A 14 9.25 -0.51 4.26
C ILE A 14 9.22 -2.00 3.94
N PHE A 15 8.61 -2.36 2.81
CA PHE A 15 8.49 -3.75 2.37
C PHE A 15 9.70 -4.23 1.56
N GLY A 16 10.67 -3.36 1.28
CA GLY A 16 11.86 -3.68 0.49
C GLY A 16 11.54 -4.12 -0.94
N VAL A 17 10.50 -3.54 -1.54
CA VAL A 17 10.05 -3.86 -2.91
C VAL A 17 10.06 -2.63 -3.80
N ASP A 18 10.04 -2.83 -5.12
CA ASP A 18 9.93 -1.74 -6.07
C ASP A 18 8.52 -1.13 -6.11
N GLN A 19 8.42 0.15 -6.46
CA GLN A 19 7.14 0.84 -6.66
C GLN A 19 6.20 0.12 -7.66
N PRO A 20 6.66 -0.40 -8.81
CA PRO A 20 5.83 -1.23 -9.70
C PRO A 20 5.28 -2.51 -9.04
N THR A 21 5.97 -3.08 -8.04
CA THR A 21 5.41 -4.20 -7.26
C THR A 21 4.21 -3.73 -6.43
N ILE A 22 4.28 -2.52 -5.87
CA ILE A 22 3.14 -1.92 -5.18
C ILE A 22 1.98 -1.65 -6.14
N ASP A 23 2.23 -1.18 -7.37
CA ASP A 23 1.18 -1.07 -8.40
C ASP A 23 0.49 -2.40 -8.67
N HIS A 24 1.26 -3.48 -8.77
CA HIS A 24 0.71 -4.82 -8.95
C HIS A 24 -0.16 -5.24 -7.76
N TRP A 25 0.23 -4.91 -6.53
CA TRP A 25 -0.61 -5.17 -5.35
C TRP A 25 -1.92 -4.36 -5.38
N ILE A 26 -1.85 -3.09 -5.78
CA ILE A 26 -3.04 -2.25 -5.97
C ILE A 26 -3.98 -2.89 -7.00
N GLN A 27 -3.45 -3.40 -8.12
CA GLN A 27 -4.23 -4.13 -9.12
C GLN A 27 -4.85 -5.42 -8.57
N ARG A 28 -4.17 -6.11 -7.64
CA ARG A 28 -4.69 -7.30 -6.94
C ARG A 28 -5.68 -6.97 -5.82
N GLY A 29 -5.98 -5.69 -5.56
CA GLY A 29 -6.96 -5.28 -4.55
C GLY A 29 -6.38 -4.93 -3.19
N LEU A 30 -5.12 -4.46 -3.13
CA LEU A 30 -4.52 -3.94 -1.91
C LEU A 30 -5.39 -2.84 -1.29
N PRO A 31 -5.72 -2.89 0.02
CA PRO A 31 -6.45 -1.82 0.68
C PRO A 31 -5.62 -0.54 0.72
N TYR A 32 -6.21 0.56 0.24
CA TYR A 32 -5.61 1.89 0.28
C TYR A 32 -6.67 2.95 0.58
N ILE A 33 -6.24 4.01 1.26
CA ILE A 33 -7.03 5.18 1.58
C ILE A 33 -6.75 6.23 0.50
N ARG A 34 -7.79 6.64 -0.23
CA ARG A 34 -7.69 7.83 -1.09
C ARG A 34 -7.81 9.06 -0.22
N LYS A 35 -6.68 9.62 0.22
CA LYS A 35 -6.67 10.83 1.03
C LYS A 35 -5.62 11.79 0.48
N ARG A 36 -6.05 13.01 0.16
CA ARG A 36 -5.10 14.12 -0.05
C ARG A 36 -4.51 14.45 1.32
N LEU A 37 -3.24 14.13 1.55
CA LEU A 37 -2.56 14.55 2.77
C LEU A 37 -2.40 16.08 2.72
N ALA A 38 -3.04 16.78 3.66
CA ALA A 38 -2.91 18.22 3.75
C ALA A 38 -1.47 18.56 4.21
N GLY A 39 -0.64 19.10 3.30
CA GLY A 39 0.71 19.57 3.62
C GLY A 39 1.85 18.93 2.81
N ILE A 40 1.59 17.95 1.94
CA ILE A 40 2.60 17.42 1.03
C ILE A 40 2.41 18.05 -0.36
N PRO A 41 3.45 18.68 -0.95
CA PRO A 41 3.36 19.25 -2.29
C PRO A 41 3.25 18.13 -3.32
N VAL A 42 2.03 17.92 -3.82
CA VAL A 42 1.75 16.94 -4.87
C VAL A 42 2.19 17.54 -6.20
N ALA A 43 3.39 17.16 -6.67
CA ALA A 43 4.00 17.76 -7.86
C ALA A 43 3.29 17.39 -9.17
N ASN A 44 2.44 16.37 -9.20
CA ASN A 44 1.70 15.95 -10.38
C ASN A 44 0.38 15.31 -9.94
N ASN A 45 -0.60 15.20 -10.85
CA ASN A 45 -1.98 14.70 -10.66
C ASN A 45 -2.17 13.29 -10.02
N GLU A 46 -1.16 12.74 -9.38
CA GLU A 46 -1.20 11.52 -8.60
C GLU A 46 -1.94 11.81 -7.30
N ARG A 47 -3.24 11.48 -7.28
CA ARG A 47 -4.02 11.39 -6.03
C ARG A 47 -3.20 10.55 -5.05
N GLU A 48 -2.67 11.15 -3.98
CA GLU A 48 -1.84 10.44 -3.00
C GLU A 48 -2.63 9.24 -2.47
N LEU A 49 -2.18 8.05 -2.86
CA LEU A 49 -2.65 6.80 -2.31
C LEU A 49 -1.91 6.62 -0.99
N VAL A 50 -2.66 6.65 0.11
CA VAL A 50 -2.14 6.42 1.45
C VAL A 50 -2.45 4.98 1.81
N PHE A 51 -1.45 4.27 2.31
CA PHE A 51 -1.58 2.87 2.70
C PHE A 51 -1.44 2.78 4.21
N ASP A 52 -2.31 2.01 4.85
CA ASP A 52 -2.12 1.65 6.25
C ASP A 52 -1.29 0.36 6.29
N THR A 53 -0.13 0.40 6.94
CA THR A 53 0.77 -0.76 6.97
C THR A 53 0.14 -1.98 7.65
N ALA A 54 -0.76 -1.81 8.62
CA ALA A 54 -1.42 -2.95 9.27
C ALA A 54 -2.46 -3.59 8.33
N ASP A 55 -3.23 -2.79 7.60
CA ASP A 55 -4.13 -3.28 6.55
C ASP A 55 -3.37 -4.00 5.43
N VAL A 56 -2.23 -3.44 4.98
CA VAL A 56 -1.39 -4.08 3.96
C VAL A 56 -0.85 -5.43 4.44
N ILE A 57 -0.37 -5.51 5.69
CA ILE A 57 0.11 -6.77 6.29
C ILE A 57 -1.03 -7.78 6.38
N ASN A 58 -2.20 -7.39 6.89
CA ASN A 58 -3.35 -8.28 7.01
C ASN A 58 -3.83 -8.78 5.64
N TRP A 59 -3.91 -7.89 4.65
CA TRP A 59 -4.22 -8.27 3.28
C TRP A 59 -3.22 -9.27 2.73
N ARG A 60 -1.92 -9.00 2.91
CA ARG A 60 -0.85 -9.89 2.43
C ARG A 60 -0.92 -11.27 3.06
N LEU A 61 -1.19 -11.35 4.37
CA LEU A 61 -1.41 -12.62 5.06
C LEU A 61 -2.62 -13.37 4.51
N SER A 62 -3.71 -12.65 4.20
CA SER A 62 -4.92 -13.24 3.62
C SER A 62 -4.69 -13.81 2.21
N ILE A 63 -3.95 -13.11 1.33
CA ILE A 63 -3.66 -13.61 -0.01
C ILE A 63 -2.64 -14.75 -0.01
N SER A 64 -1.65 -14.72 0.89
CA SER A 64 -0.67 -15.80 1.03
C SER A 64 -1.31 -17.10 1.54
N ASN A 65 -2.34 -16.99 2.39
CA ASN A 65 -3.11 -18.16 2.81
C ASN A 65 -3.92 -18.76 1.65
N LEU A 66 -4.41 -17.92 0.73
CA LEU A 66 -5.17 -18.35 -0.45
C LEU A 66 -4.31 -19.06 -1.51
N GLU A 67 -3.03 -18.68 -1.64
CA GLU A 67 -2.08 -19.28 -2.59
C GLU A 67 -1.51 -20.63 -2.12
N GLN A 68 -1.75 -21.03 -0.86
CA GLN A 68 -1.34 -22.33 -0.31
C GLN A 68 -2.42 -23.42 -0.45
N GLU A 69 -3.63 -23.08 -0.90
CA GLU A 69 -4.76 -24.00 -1.01
C GLU A 69 -4.95 -24.61 -2.41
N TRP A 70 -3.92 -24.57 -3.29
CA TRP A 70 -3.96 -25.13 -4.65
C TRP A 70 -2.77 -26.04 -4.95
#